data_AF-A0A1J5F6I3-F1
#
_entry.id   AF-A0A1J5F6I3-F1
#
_cell.length_a   1.000
_cell.length_b   1.000
_cell.length_c   1.000
_cell.angle_alpha   90.00
_cell.angle_beta   90.00
_cell.angle_gamma   90.00
#
_symmetry.space_group_name_H-M   'P 1'
#
loop_
_entity.id
_entity.type
_entity.pdbx_description
1 polymer ?
#
loop_
_entity_poly.entity_id
_entity_poly.type
_entity_poly.pdbx_seq_one_letter_code
_entity_poly.pdbx_strand_id
1 'polypeptide(L)'
;MSKTKLSIALGLLLYCSSVSANSQNLAESLMKLRADVERLDTAIVEEKESYRASIRSLMRQKDDLASVASREELQIKQTRQDLDKVRKEITEASKNSQGLKPLILTALETLSANVNASIPFKIKARIADLDKIKEQVQNDLVTPQKGLALTWNSYTDSIRITKENGLFKQTITLGGEDRLVEIARIGTMMLLFKTPDNEVGYAHKDAEAYSYVKVQNKEEKEQILSLFDAFKKQIRTGYFTLPNAILTMETN
;
A
#
# COMPACT_ATOMS: atom_id res chain seq x y z
N MET A 1 -80.48 66.52 71.50
CA MET A 1 -79.44 67.36 70.86
C MET A 1 -78.08 67.04 71.45
N SER A 2 -77.09 66.82 70.58
CA SER A 2 -75.63 66.90 70.79
C SER A 2 -74.97 66.00 71.85
N LYS A 3 -74.26 64.95 71.38
CA LYS A 3 -72.90 64.49 71.82
C LYS A 3 -72.54 63.05 71.38
N THR A 4 -73.44 62.32 70.71
CA THR A 4 -73.18 60.95 70.22
C THR A 4 -72.44 60.85 68.88
N LYS A 5 -72.16 61.97 68.20
CA LYS A 5 -71.43 61.97 66.91
C LYS A 5 -69.89 62.01 67.06
N LEU A 6 -69.36 62.14 68.27
CA LEU A 6 -67.90 62.24 68.49
C LEU A 6 -67.23 60.88 68.76
N SER A 7 -67.99 59.82 69.04
CA SER A 7 -67.45 58.52 69.48
C SER A 7 -67.07 57.54 68.35
N ILE A 8 -67.34 57.86 67.08
CA ILE A 8 -67.07 56.93 65.94
C ILE A 8 -65.89 57.42 65.08
N ALA A 9 -65.60 58.73 65.09
CA ALA A 9 -64.51 59.30 64.27
C ALA A 9 -63.10 58.97 64.80
N LEU A 10 -62.94 58.72 66.11
CA LEU A 10 -61.61 58.51 66.70
C LEU A 10 -61.14 57.04 66.67
N GLY A 11 -62.08 56.08 66.55
CA GLY A 11 -61.76 54.65 66.44
C GLY A 11 -61.36 54.20 65.02
N LEU A 12 -61.79 54.92 63.98
CA LEU A 12 -61.47 54.60 62.58
C LEU A 12 -60.11 55.16 62.11
N LEU A 13 -59.57 56.17 62.80
CA LEU A 13 -58.27 56.77 62.46
C LEU A 13 -57.08 56.00 63.05
N LEU A 14 -57.28 55.18 64.09
CA LEU A 14 -56.23 54.36 64.71
C LEU A 14 -56.07 52.96 64.11
N TYR A 15 -56.99 52.51 63.24
CA TYR A 15 -56.83 51.26 62.47
C TYR A 15 -56.14 51.47 61.11
N CYS A 16 -56.01 52.73 60.65
CA CYS A 16 -55.44 53.02 59.34
C CYS A 16 -53.89 53.06 59.36
N SER A 17 -53.29 53.43 60.50
CA SER A 17 -51.83 53.59 60.63
C SER A 17 -51.06 52.27 60.61
N SER A 18 -51.70 51.14 60.92
CA SER A 18 -51.09 49.80 60.88
C SER A 18 -51.31 49.04 59.56
N VAL A 19 -52.16 49.55 58.65
CA VAL A 19 -52.44 48.92 57.34
C VAL A 19 -51.57 49.49 56.23
N SER A 20 -51.12 50.75 56.34
CA SER A 20 -50.30 51.40 55.30
C SER A 20 -48.90 50.79 55.14
N ALA A 21 -48.27 50.31 56.21
CA ALA A 21 -46.93 49.72 56.16
C ALA A 21 -46.91 48.30 55.54
N ASN A 22 -48.01 47.55 55.65
CA ASN A 22 -48.14 46.21 55.06
C ASN A 22 -48.58 46.28 53.58
N SER A 23 -49.36 47.30 53.20
CA SER A 23 -49.81 47.54 51.82
C SER A 23 -48.68 47.92 50.88
N GLN A 24 -47.66 48.65 51.35
CA GLN A 24 -46.48 49.00 50.52
C GLN A 24 -45.60 47.79 50.24
N ASN A 25 -45.34 46.94 51.25
CA ASN A 25 -44.64 45.66 51.06
C ASN A 25 -45.38 44.72 50.09
N LEU A 26 -46.72 44.66 50.18
CA LEU A 26 -47.52 43.84 49.28
C LEU A 26 -47.49 44.36 47.83
N ALA A 27 -47.60 45.68 47.62
CA ALA A 27 -47.52 46.29 46.30
C ALA A 27 -46.14 46.09 45.65
N GLU A 28 -45.06 46.24 46.41
CA GLU A 28 -43.69 45.99 45.94
C GLU A 28 -43.48 44.52 45.57
N SER A 29 -43.99 43.58 46.39
CA SER A 29 -43.94 42.14 46.08
C SER A 29 -44.75 41.76 44.83
N LEU A 30 -45.89 42.41 44.60
CA LEU A 30 -46.73 42.20 43.42
C LEU A 30 -46.05 42.74 42.15
N MET A 31 -45.41 43.90 42.23
CA MET A 31 -44.63 44.45 41.12
C MET A 31 -43.43 43.56 40.78
N LYS A 32 -42.73 43.04 41.79
CA LYS A 32 -41.61 42.10 41.61
C LYS A 32 -42.09 40.79 40.98
N LEU A 33 -43.19 40.22 41.46
CA LEU A 33 -43.77 39.00 40.89
C LEU A 33 -44.22 39.22 39.44
N ARG A 34 -44.80 40.39 39.12
CA ARG A 34 -45.17 40.74 37.76
C ARG A 34 -43.95 40.86 36.84
N ALA A 35 -42.88 41.52 37.31
CA ALA A 35 -41.63 41.61 36.57
C ALA A 35 -40.97 40.24 36.38
N ASP A 36 -41.06 39.36 37.37
CA ASP A 36 -40.56 37.98 37.28
C ASP A 36 -41.37 37.15 36.28
N VAL A 37 -42.71 37.29 36.26
CA VAL A 37 -43.59 36.64 35.28
C VAL A 37 -43.32 37.15 33.87
N GLU A 38 -43.15 38.46 33.69
CA GLU A 38 -42.84 39.05 32.39
C GLU A 38 -41.47 38.61 31.87
N ARG A 39 -40.48 38.50 32.75
CA ARG A 39 -39.16 37.94 32.44
C ARG A 39 -39.23 36.45 32.07
N LEU A 40 -40.00 35.66 32.81
CA LEU A 40 -40.23 34.25 32.53
C LEU A 40 -40.96 34.06 31.19
N ASP A 41 -41.98 34.87 30.90
CA ASP A 41 -42.72 34.81 29.65
C ASP A 41 -41.80 35.15 28.46
N THR A 42 -40.97 36.19 28.62
CA THR A 42 -39.95 36.54 27.62
C THR A 42 -38.97 35.39 27.39
N ALA A 43 -38.45 34.77 28.46
CA ALA A 43 -37.54 33.63 28.36
C ALA A 43 -38.17 32.42 27.68
N ILE A 44 -39.45 32.12 27.97
CA ILE A 44 -40.21 31.04 27.33
C ILE A 44 -40.38 31.32 25.83
N VAL A 45 -40.68 32.57 25.45
CA VAL A 45 -40.81 32.97 24.04
C VAL A 45 -39.46 32.81 23.32
N GLU A 46 -38.36 33.27 23.91
CA GLU A 46 -37.01 33.13 23.35
C GLU A 46 -36.61 31.66 23.19
N GLU A 47 -36.86 30.82 24.21
CA GLU A 47 -36.54 29.39 24.16
C GLU A 47 -37.37 28.68 23.09
N LYS A 48 -38.66 29.01 22.97
CA LYS A 48 -39.55 28.48 21.93
C LYS A 48 -39.09 28.87 20.52
N GLU A 49 -38.67 30.11 20.31
CA GLU A 49 -38.11 30.54 19.03
C GLU A 49 -36.77 29.85 18.73
N SER A 50 -35.92 29.65 19.74
CA SER A 50 -34.67 28.87 19.62
C SER A 50 -34.92 27.41 19.24
N TYR A 51 -35.89 26.74 19.88
CA TYR A 51 -36.28 25.37 19.50
C TYR A 51 -36.87 25.32 18.08
N ARG A 52 -37.71 26.29 17.70
CA ARG A 52 -38.24 26.39 16.33
C ARG A 52 -37.12 26.58 15.30
N ALA A 53 -36.10 27.37 15.62
CA ALA A 53 -34.94 27.54 14.76
C ALA A 53 -34.11 26.23 14.66
N SER A 54 -33.86 25.57 15.80
CA SER A 54 -33.16 24.29 15.87
C SER A 54 -33.87 23.19 15.10
N ILE A 55 -35.19 23.05 15.25
CA ILE A 55 -36.00 22.08 14.51
C ILE A 55 -35.91 22.34 13.00
N ARG A 56 -36.03 23.60 12.56
CA ARG A 56 -35.88 23.96 11.14
C ARG A 56 -34.48 23.70 10.59
N SER A 57 -33.44 23.85 11.42
CA SER A 57 -32.07 23.49 11.03
C SER A 57 -31.90 21.98 10.90
N LEU A 58 -32.38 21.22 11.88
CA LEU A 58 -32.31 19.75 11.87
C LEU A 58 -33.13 19.13 10.74
N MET A 59 -34.29 19.70 10.40
CA MET A 59 -35.08 19.27 9.24
C MET A 59 -34.30 19.47 7.94
N ARG A 60 -33.67 20.64 7.74
CA ARG A 60 -32.82 20.89 6.57
C ARG A 60 -31.65 19.91 6.50
N GLN A 61 -30.94 19.70 7.61
CA GLN A 61 -29.86 18.72 7.67
C GLN A 61 -30.34 17.30 7.35
N LYS A 62 -31.53 16.91 7.83
CA LYS A 62 -32.14 15.61 7.51
C LYS A 62 -32.44 15.49 6.03
N ASP A 63 -33.02 16.51 5.41
CA ASP A 63 -33.37 16.52 3.99
C ASP A 63 -32.11 16.50 3.11
N ASP A 64 -31.08 17.26 3.49
CA ASP A 64 -29.77 17.25 2.83
C ASP A 64 -29.13 15.85 2.91
N LEU A 65 -29.11 15.23 4.09
CA LEU A 65 -28.58 13.88 4.29
C LEU A 65 -29.39 12.83 3.50
N ALA A 66 -30.71 12.96 3.44
CA ALA A 66 -31.55 12.06 2.65
C ALA A 66 -31.25 12.18 1.15
N SER A 67 -31.02 13.41 0.67
CA SER A 67 -30.62 13.66 -0.72
C SER A 67 -29.24 13.07 -1.03
N VAL A 68 -28.27 13.19 -0.11
CA VAL A 68 -26.95 12.56 -0.24
C VAL A 68 -27.07 11.04 -0.26
N ALA A 69 -27.81 10.45 0.68
CA ALA A 69 -28.00 9.00 0.74
C ALA A 69 -28.60 8.43 -0.56
N SER A 70 -29.59 9.13 -1.13
CA SER A 70 -30.20 8.73 -2.41
C SER A 70 -29.20 8.79 -3.58
N ARG A 71 -28.32 9.81 -3.63
CA ARG A 71 -27.26 9.90 -4.64
C ARG A 71 -26.24 8.77 -4.51
N GLU A 72 -25.80 8.48 -3.30
CA GLU A 72 -24.87 7.37 -3.02
C GLU A 72 -25.49 6.01 -3.40
N GLU A 73 -26.78 5.79 -3.12
CA GLU A 73 -27.47 4.56 -3.50
C GLU A 73 -27.51 4.37 -5.02
N LEU A 74 -27.77 5.45 -5.77
CA LEU A 74 -27.71 5.43 -7.24
C LEU A 74 -26.28 5.13 -7.74
N GLN A 75 -25.26 5.73 -7.12
CA GLN A 75 -23.86 5.50 -7.47
C GLN A 75 -23.42 4.07 -7.19
N ILE A 76 -23.84 3.49 -6.05
CA ILE A 76 -23.61 2.07 -5.73
C ILE A 76 -24.27 1.18 -6.78
N LYS A 77 -25.51 1.49 -7.18
CA LYS A 77 -26.23 0.72 -8.20
C LYS A 77 -25.52 0.77 -9.55
N GLN A 78 -25.10 1.95 -10.00
CA GLN A 78 -24.32 2.12 -11.23
C GLN A 78 -23.00 1.36 -11.16
N THR A 79 -22.25 1.51 -10.07
CA THR A 79 -20.99 0.80 -9.85
C THR A 79 -21.16 -0.72 -9.90
N ARG A 80 -22.25 -1.25 -9.34
CA ARG A 80 -22.58 -2.69 -9.42
C ARG A 80 -22.87 -3.14 -10.86
N GLN A 81 -23.62 -2.34 -11.61
CA GLN A 81 -23.90 -2.63 -13.03
C GLN A 81 -22.61 -2.62 -13.87
N ASP A 82 -21.73 -1.66 -13.64
CA ASP A 82 -20.43 -1.59 -14.31
C ASP A 82 -19.54 -2.78 -13.94
N LEU A 83 -19.51 -3.17 -12.66
CA LEU A 83 -18.81 -4.38 -12.22
C LEU A 83 -19.32 -5.64 -12.93
N ASP A 84 -20.64 -5.80 -13.05
CA ASP A 84 -21.24 -6.95 -13.73
C ASP A 84 -20.92 -6.94 -15.23
N LYS A 85 -20.90 -5.77 -15.86
CA LYS A 85 -20.50 -5.61 -17.27
C LYS A 85 -19.02 -5.99 -17.46
N VAL A 86 -18.12 -5.44 -16.66
CA VAL A 86 -16.68 -5.76 -16.70
C VAL A 86 -16.45 -7.24 -16.45
N ARG A 87 -17.18 -7.86 -15.50
CA ARG A 87 -17.10 -9.32 -15.25
C ARG A 87 -17.50 -10.12 -16.48
N LYS A 88 -18.58 -9.76 -17.18
CA LYS A 88 -18.99 -10.44 -18.42
C LYS A 88 -17.92 -10.32 -19.50
N GLU A 89 -17.39 -9.13 -19.71
CA GLU A 89 -16.29 -8.88 -20.67
C GLU A 89 -15.05 -9.72 -20.32
N ILE A 90 -14.67 -9.80 -19.04
CA ILE A 90 -13.59 -10.68 -18.57
C ILE A 90 -13.90 -12.15 -18.88
N THR A 91 -15.13 -12.60 -18.65
CA THR A 91 -15.53 -13.99 -18.86
C THR A 91 -15.48 -14.37 -20.34
N GLU A 92 -15.93 -13.47 -21.23
CA GLU A 92 -15.87 -13.64 -22.68
C GLU A 92 -14.43 -13.64 -23.20
N ALA A 93 -13.60 -12.71 -22.74
CA ALA A 93 -12.15 -12.72 -23.02
C ALA A 93 -11.43 -13.95 -22.43
N SER A 94 -11.96 -14.50 -21.33
CA SER A 94 -11.43 -15.70 -20.67
C SER A 94 -11.77 -16.99 -21.42
N LYS A 95 -12.93 -17.08 -22.08
CA LYS A 95 -13.28 -18.24 -22.93
C LYS A 95 -12.25 -18.49 -24.03
N ASN A 96 -11.68 -17.44 -24.60
CA ASN A 96 -10.61 -17.54 -25.60
C ASN A 96 -9.23 -17.86 -24.99
N SER A 97 -9.08 -17.80 -23.67
CA SER A 97 -7.80 -17.91 -22.97
C SER A 97 -7.72 -19.02 -21.91
N GLN A 98 -8.77 -19.84 -21.77
CA GLN A 98 -8.77 -21.01 -20.87
C GLN A 98 -7.61 -21.99 -21.13
N GLY A 99 -7.12 -22.09 -22.38
CA GLY A 99 -5.93 -22.89 -22.72
C GLY A 99 -4.59 -22.22 -22.43
N LEU A 100 -4.55 -20.91 -22.20
CA LEU A 100 -3.29 -20.17 -22.03
C LEU A 100 -2.71 -20.33 -20.63
N LYS A 101 -3.55 -20.38 -19.60
CA LYS A 101 -3.10 -20.52 -18.21
C LYS A 101 -2.19 -21.75 -18.00
N PRO A 102 -2.59 -22.98 -18.37
CA PRO A 102 -1.70 -24.14 -18.19
C PRO A 102 -0.41 -24.01 -19.02
N LEU A 103 -0.49 -23.47 -20.24
CA LEU A 103 0.69 -23.24 -21.07
C LEU A 103 1.69 -22.28 -20.42
N ILE A 104 1.20 -21.17 -19.84
CA ILE A 104 2.03 -20.19 -19.14
C ILE A 104 2.71 -20.82 -17.93
N LEU A 105 1.99 -21.62 -17.14
CA LEU A 105 2.56 -22.29 -15.98
C LEU A 105 3.66 -23.27 -16.37
N THR A 106 3.45 -24.08 -17.40
CA THR A 106 4.48 -24.98 -17.94
C THR A 106 5.69 -24.21 -18.47
N ALA A 107 5.47 -23.07 -19.15
CA ALA A 107 6.55 -22.23 -19.64
C ALA A 107 7.38 -21.62 -18.49
N LEU A 108 6.73 -21.15 -17.42
CA LEU A 108 7.40 -20.63 -16.22
C LEU A 108 8.21 -21.71 -15.49
N GLU A 109 7.68 -22.93 -15.39
CA GLU A 109 8.39 -24.06 -14.80
C GLU A 109 9.62 -24.46 -15.62
N THR A 110 9.46 -24.54 -16.94
CA THR A 110 10.57 -24.82 -17.86
C THR A 110 11.64 -23.73 -17.77
N LEU A 111 11.24 -22.45 -17.72
CA LEU A 111 12.16 -21.33 -17.58
C LEU A 111 12.89 -21.37 -16.24
N SER A 112 12.20 -21.71 -15.15
CA SER A 112 12.80 -21.84 -13.81
C SER A 112 13.82 -22.97 -13.76
N ALA A 113 13.51 -24.13 -14.36
CA ALA A 113 14.47 -25.23 -14.50
C ALA A 113 15.71 -24.80 -15.29
N ASN A 114 15.53 -24.10 -16.42
CA ASN A 114 16.63 -23.57 -17.21
C ASN A 114 17.48 -22.54 -16.44
N VAL A 115 16.86 -21.68 -15.63
CA VAL A 115 17.58 -20.73 -14.78
C VAL A 115 18.46 -21.45 -13.77
N ASN A 116 17.95 -22.51 -13.13
CA ASN A 116 18.68 -23.30 -12.15
C ASN A 116 19.83 -24.11 -12.78
N ALA A 117 19.63 -24.62 -13.99
CA ALA A 117 20.65 -25.34 -14.75
C ALA A 117 21.68 -24.42 -15.42
N SER A 118 21.43 -23.12 -15.46
CA SER A 118 22.34 -22.12 -16.05
C SER A 118 23.43 -21.67 -15.07
N ILE A 119 24.43 -20.95 -15.58
CA ILE A 119 25.49 -20.32 -14.78
C ILE A 119 24.90 -19.59 -13.55
N PRO A 120 25.51 -19.72 -12.35
CA PRO A 120 24.97 -19.26 -11.08
C PRO A 120 25.08 -17.75 -10.89
N PHE A 121 24.33 -17.01 -11.70
CA PHE A 121 24.26 -15.56 -11.70
C PHE A 121 22.87 -15.09 -11.27
N LYS A 122 22.80 -14.43 -10.10
CA LYS A 122 21.58 -13.87 -9.52
C LYS A 122 20.37 -14.83 -9.52
N ILE A 123 20.62 -16.14 -9.40
CA ILE A 123 19.57 -17.19 -9.51
C ILE A 123 18.41 -16.90 -8.54
N LYS A 124 18.70 -16.62 -7.26
CA LYS A 124 17.67 -16.36 -6.24
C LYS A 124 16.69 -15.25 -6.64
N ALA A 125 17.21 -14.12 -7.13
CA ALA A 125 16.38 -12.99 -7.57
C ALA A 125 15.54 -13.36 -8.80
N ARG A 126 16.15 -14.03 -9.78
CA ARG A 126 15.48 -14.46 -11.02
C ARG A 126 14.35 -15.45 -10.73
N ILE A 127 14.59 -16.43 -9.87
CA ILE A 127 13.57 -17.41 -9.47
C ILE A 127 12.44 -16.70 -8.71
N ALA A 128 12.75 -15.80 -7.78
CA ALA A 128 11.73 -15.03 -7.07
C ALA A 128 10.83 -14.20 -8.00
N ASP A 129 11.40 -13.59 -9.06
CA ASP A 129 10.62 -12.87 -10.06
C ASP A 129 9.69 -13.81 -10.85
N LEU A 130 10.16 -15.01 -11.21
CA LEU A 130 9.35 -16.02 -11.91
C LEU A 130 8.24 -16.58 -11.02
N ASP A 131 8.54 -16.86 -9.75
CA ASP A 131 7.58 -17.36 -8.76
C ASP A 131 6.47 -16.33 -8.52
N LYS A 132 6.81 -15.04 -8.48
CA LYS A 132 5.82 -13.96 -8.40
C LYS A 132 4.86 -13.96 -9.59
N ILE A 133 5.37 -14.15 -10.82
CA ILE A 133 4.52 -14.24 -12.01
C ILE A 133 3.65 -15.50 -11.94
N LYS A 134 4.24 -16.62 -11.51
CA LYS A 134 3.53 -17.90 -11.33
C LYS A 134 2.36 -17.73 -10.36
N GLU A 135 2.59 -17.13 -9.20
CA GLU A 135 1.55 -16.86 -8.20
C GLU A 135 0.44 -15.95 -8.75
N GLN A 136 0.81 -14.87 -9.45
CA GLN A 136 -0.16 -13.96 -10.07
C GLN A 136 -1.05 -14.66 -11.10
N VAL A 137 -0.48 -15.56 -11.91
CA VAL A 137 -1.22 -16.34 -12.91
C VAL A 137 -2.07 -17.43 -12.24
N GLN A 138 -1.54 -18.11 -11.22
CA GLN A 138 -2.27 -19.17 -10.50
C GLN A 138 -3.50 -18.63 -9.77
N ASN A 139 -3.35 -17.49 -9.08
CA ASN A 139 -4.40 -16.85 -8.30
C ASN A 139 -5.32 -15.93 -9.12
N ASP A 140 -5.23 -15.97 -10.45
CA ASP A 140 -6.04 -15.16 -11.38
C ASP A 140 -5.98 -13.64 -11.09
N LEU A 141 -4.84 -13.17 -10.54
CA LEU A 141 -4.60 -11.75 -10.24
C LEU A 141 -4.25 -10.95 -11.51
N VAL A 142 -3.89 -11.63 -12.59
CA VAL A 142 -3.62 -11.05 -13.91
C VAL A 142 -4.37 -11.81 -14.99
N THR A 143 -4.73 -11.13 -16.08
CA THR A 143 -5.33 -11.80 -17.24
C THR A 143 -4.33 -12.75 -17.90
N PRO A 144 -4.76 -13.85 -18.54
CA PRO A 144 -3.84 -14.78 -19.20
C PRO A 144 -2.95 -14.11 -20.26
N GLN A 145 -3.47 -13.12 -20.99
CA GLN A 145 -2.68 -12.36 -21.98
C GLN A 145 -1.56 -11.55 -21.31
N LYS A 146 -1.85 -10.96 -20.14
CA LYS A 146 -0.84 -10.24 -19.37
C LYS A 146 0.20 -11.20 -18.78
N GLY A 147 -0.24 -12.36 -18.26
CA GLY A 147 0.65 -13.42 -17.79
C GLY A 147 1.59 -13.92 -18.88
N LEU A 148 1.09 -14.12 -20.10
CA LEU A 148 1.91 -14.48 -21.27
C LEU A 148 2.95 -13.40 -21.58
N ALA A 149 2.55 -12.13 -21.63
CA ALA A 149 3.46 -11.02 -21.89
C ALA A 149 4.56 -10.91 -20.81
N LEU A 150 4.21 -11.08 -19.53
CA LEU A 150 5.18 -11.08 -18.43
C LEU A 150 6.17 -12.24 -18.57
N THR A 151 5.67 -13.44 -18.85
CA THR A 151 6.50 -14.64 -19.07
C THR A 151 7.45 -14.46 -20.26
N TRP A 152 6.96 -13.90 -21.36
CA TRP A 152 7.78 -13.60 -22.53
C TRP A 152 8.87 -12.57 -22.20
N ASN A 153 8.53 -11.51 -21.46
CA ASN A 153 9.52 -10.53 -21.02
C ASN A 153 10.63 -11.18 -20.18
N SER A 154 10.27 -12.01 -19.19
CA SER A 154 11.24 -12.75 -18.38
C SER A 154 12.13 -13.67 -19.22
N TYR A 155 11.56 -14.33 -20.25
CA TYR A 155 12.34 -15.11 -21.20
C TYR A 155 13.32 -14.24 -21.99
N THR A 156 12.87 -13.13 -22.56
CA THR A 156 13.77 -12.21 -23.31
C THR A 156 14.85 -11.59 -22.43
N ASP A 157 14.54 -11.28 -21.18
CA ASP A 157 15.51 -10.76 -20.21
C ASP A 157 16.55 -11.83 -19.86
N SER A 158 16.16 -13.10 -19.78
CA SER A 158 17.11 -14.20 -19.59
C SER A 158 18.11 -14.33 -20.74
N ILE A 159 17.67 -14.09 -21.98
CA ILE A 159 18.53 -14.06 -23.17
C ILE A 159 19.42 -12.81 -23.16
N ARG A 160 18.91 -11.66 -22.74
CA ARG A 160 19.69 -10.42 -22.65
C ARG A 160 20.82 -10.57 -21.63
N ILE A 161 20.50 -11.04 -20.44
CA ILE A 161 21.44 -11.32 -19.35
C ILE A 161 22.53 -12.31 -19.79
N THR A 162 22.19 -13.25 -20.66
CA THR A 162 23.12 -14.21 -21.27
C THR A 162 24.19 -13.56 -22.15
N LYS A 163 23.91 -12.40 -22.75
CA LYS A 163 24.83 -11.69 -23.65
C LYS A 163 25.67 -10.62 -22.96
N GLU A 164 25.42 -10.36 -21.67
CA GLU A 164 26.10 -9.27 -20.96
C GLU A 164 27.47 -9.71 -20.44
N ASN A 165 28.50 -8.94 -20.83
CA ASN A 165 29.82 -8.97 -20.21
C ASN A 165 29.92 -7.81 -19.21
N GLY A 166 30.35 -8.09 -17.99
CA GLY A 166 30.49 -7.04 -16.98
C GLY A 166 30.86 -7.51 -15.59
N LEU A 167 31.02 -6.52 -14.71
CA LEU A 167 31.28 -6.71 -13.29
C LEU A 167 30.02 -6.52 -12.46
N PHE A 168 29.81 -7.41 -11.52
CA PHE A 168 28.68 -7.41 -10.61
C PHE A 168 29.14 -7.74 -9.20
N LYS A 169 28.28 -7.50 -8.21
CA LYS A 169 28.46 -8.00 -6.86
C LYS A 169 27.41 -9.05 -6.57
N GLN A 170 27.82 -10.15 -5.96
CA GLN A 170 26.93 -11.23 -5.57
C GLN A 170 27.54 -11.99 -4.40
N THR A 171 26.69 -12.47 -3.50
CA THR A 171 27.09 -13.39 -2.44
C THR A 171 27.20 -14.80 -3.03
N ILE A 172 28.34 -15.44 -2.81
CA ILE A 172 28.60 -16.83 -3.18
C ILE A 172 28.97 -17.62 -1.93
N THR A 173 28.65 -18.91 -1.91
CA THR A 173 29.10 -19.82 -0.86
C THR A 173 30.45 -20.41 -1.28
N LEU A 174 31.52 -20.03 -0.59
CA LEU A 174 32.88 -20.47 -0.88
C LEU A 174 33.42 -21.22 0.34
N GLY A 175 33.64 -22.53 0.22
CA GLY A 175 34.10 -23.36 1.35
C GLY A 175 33.14 -23.42 2.53
N GLY A 176 31.82 -23.29 2.28
CA GLY A 176 30.77 -23.34 3.31
C GLY A 176 30.41 -21.99 3.94
N GLU A 177 31.12 -20.91 3.59
CA GLU A 177 30.83 -19.56 4.07
C GLU A 177 30.27 -18.67 2.95
N ASP A 178 29.23 -17.91 3.26
CA ASP A 178 28.67 -16.92 2.36
C ASP A 178 29.52 -15.65 2.36
N ARG A 179 30.12 -15.33 1.21
CA ARG A 179 30.99 -14.16 1.04
C ARG A 179 30.51 -13.28 -0.09
N LEU A 180 30.50 -11.97 0.13
CA LEU A 180 30.22 -10.98 -0.92
C LEU A 180 31.46 -10.82 -1.80
N VAL A 181 31.33 -11.13 -3.09
CA VAL A 181 32.45 -11.10 -4.04
C VAL A 181 32.13 -10.22 -5.25
N GLU A 182 33.19 -9.75 -5.92
CA GLU A 182 33.06 -9.19 -7.27
C GLU A 182 32.99 -10.37 -8.26
N ILE A 183 32.03 -10.34 -9.18
CA ILE A 183 31.85 -11.36 -10.22
C ILE A 183 32.08 -10.73 -11.58
N ALA A 184 32.97 -11.32 -12.38
CA ALA A 184 33.10 -11.02 -13.80
C ALA A 184 32.34 -12.07 -14.60
N ARG A 185 31.33 -11.63 -15.35
CA ARG A 185 30.55 -12.49 -16.23
C ARG A 185 31.03 -12.32 -17.67
N ILE A 186 31.26 -13.45 -18.34
CA ILE A 186 31.59 -13.50 -19.77
C ILE A 186 30.52 -14.36 -20.46
N GLY A 187 29.50 -13.70 -20.99
CA GLY A 187 28.35 -14.32 -21.65
C GLY A 187 27.69 -15.44 -20.81
N THR A 188 27.53 -16.60 -21.44
CA THR A 188 27.13 -17.88 -20.81
C THR A 188 28.26 -18.89 -20.68
N MET A 189 29.49 -18.51 -21.01
CA MET A 189 30.61 -19.45 -21.00
C MET A 189 31.33 -19.46 -19.67
N MET A 190 31.46 -18.30 -19.02
CA MET A 190 32.29 -18.23 -17.82
C MET A 190 31.79 -17.20 -16.81
N LEU A 191 31.93 -17.57 -15.53
CA LEU A 191 31.64 -16.71 -14.41
C LEU A 191 32.82 -16.81 -13.44
N LEU A 192 33.55 -15.71 -13.30
CA LEU A 192 34.72 -15.59 -12.45
C LEU A 192 34.38 -14.80 -11.21
N PHE A 193 35.05 -15.06 -10.09
CA PHE A 193 34.91 -14.27 -8.89
C PHE A 193 36.25 -13.76 -8.40
N LYS A 194 36.20 -12.64 -7.67
CA LYS A 194 37.30 -12.10 -6.89
C LYS A 194 36.81 -11.69 -5.51
N THR A 195 37.44 -12.21 -4.47
CA THR A 195 37.18 -11.84 -3.08
C THR A 195 37.88 -10.52 -2.72
N PRO A 196 37.49 -9.85 -1.62
CA PRO A 196 38.22 -8.70 -1.10
C PRO A 196 39.70 -8.98 -0.79
N ASP A 197 40.00 -10.23 -0.41
CA ASP A 197 41.36 -10.70 -0.09
C ASP A 197 42.20 -11.06 -1.33
N ASN A 198 41.75 -10.68 -2.54
CA ASN A 198 42.38 -11.03 -3.82
C ASN A 198 42.51 -12.54 -4.06
N GLU A 199 41.63 -13.36 -3.48
CA GLU A 199 41.42 -14.72 -3.96
C GLU A 199 40.56 -14.66 -5.22
N VAL A 200 40.90 -15.46 -6.23
CA VAL A 200 40.17 -15.53 -7.50
C VAL A 200 39.79 -16.96 -7.83
N GLY A 201 38.77 -17.11 -8.64
CA GLY A 201 38.34 -18.41 -9.11
C GLY A 201 37.20 -18.29 -10.11
N TYR A 202 36.58 -19.43 -10.38
CA TYR A 202 35.50 -19.53 -11.36
C TYR A 202 34.40 -20.49 -10.90
N ALA A 203 33.21 -20.32 -11.49
CA ALA A 203 32.15 -21.29 -11.37
C ALA A 203 32.45 -22.47 -12.30
N HIS A 204 32.49 -23.67 -11.73
CA HIS A 204 32.65 -24.94 -12.44
C HIS A 204 31.35 -25.73 -12.33
N LYS A 205 30.91 -26.35 -13.43
CA LYS A 205 29.76 -27.25 -13.42
C LYS A 205 30.27 -28.67 -13.19
N ASP A 206 29.90 -29.25 -12.06
CA ASP A 206 30.16 -30.66 -11.73
C ASP A 206 28.86 -31.44 -11.84
N ALA A 207 28.81 -32.43 -12.75
CA ALA A 207 27.68 -33.30 -13.13
C ALA A 207 26.30 -32.61 -13.29
N GLU A 208 25.71 -32.13 -12.20
CA GLU A 208 24.39 -31.47 -12.16
C GLU A 208 24.38 -30.07 -11.52
N ALA A 209 25.44 -29.66 -10.83
CA ALA A 209 25.45 -28.44 -10.03
C ALA A 209 26.68 -27.57 -10.28
N TYR A 210 26.50 -26.24 -10.14
CA TYR A 210 27.63 -25.32 -10.16
C TYR A 210 28.25 -25.18 -8.77
N SER A 211 29.57 -25.29 -8.71
CA SER A 211 30.38 -24.99 -7.54
C SER A 211 31.40 -23.89 -7.86
N TYR A 212 31.88 -23.20 -6.83
CA TYR A 212 32.91 -22.17 -6.97
C TYR A 212 34.28 -22.74 -6.60
N VAL A 213 35.20 -22.77 -7.55
CA VAL A 213 36.54 -23.33 -7.39
C VAL A 213 37.56 -22.20 -7.32
N LYS A 214 38.43 -22.22 -6.31
CA LYS A 214 39.55 -21.28 -6.18
C LYS A 214 40.71 -21.69 -7.07
N VAL A 215 41.30 -20.71 -7.75
CA VAL A 215 42.51 -20.91 -8.55
C VAL A 215 43.74 -20.78 -7.66
N GLN A 216 44.63 -21.78 -7.74
CA GLN A 216 45.90 -21.80 -7.02
C GLN A 216 47.10 -21.44 -7.92
N ASN A 217 46.98 -21.67 -9.24
CA ASN A 217 48.03 -21.37 -10.19
C ASN A 217 48.22 -19.85 -10.32
N LYS A 218 49.47 -19.39 -10.21
CA LYS A 218 49.84 -17.97 -10.31
C LYS A 218 49.50 -17.37 -11.68
N GLU A 219 49.74 -18.11 -12.76
CA GLU A 219 49.48 -17.62 -14.12
C GLU A 219 47.98 -17.42 -14.38
N GLU A 220 47.17 -18.40 -14.02
CA GLU A 220 45.70 -18.31 -14.12
C GLU A 220 45.14 -17.18 -13.23
N LYS A 221 45.73 -16.98 -12.05
CA LYS A 221 45.36 -15.88 -11.15
C LYS A 221 45.64 -14.52 -11.81
N GLU A 222 46.81 -14.35 -12.41
CA GLU A 222 47.16 -13.11 -13.13
C GLU A 222 46.24 -12.85 -14.33
N GLN A 223 45.87 -13.89 -15.08
CA GLN A 223 44.91 -13.81 -16.18
C GLN A 223 43.54 -13.31 -15.71
N ILE A 224 42.99 -13.91 -14.64
CA ILE A 224 41.70 -13.47 -14.07
C ILE A 224 41.79 -12.01 -13.59
N LEU A 225 42.84 -11.66 -12.84
CA LEU A 225 43.01 -10.31 -12.31
C LEU A 225 43.10 -9.26 -13.45
N SER A 226 43.80 -9.58 -14.54
CA SER A 226 43.88 -8.74 -15.74
C SER A 226 42.52 -8.48 -16.36
N LEU A 227 41.67 -9.51 -16.48
CA LEU A 227 40.29 -9.34 -16.96
C LEU A 227 39.48 -8.41 -16.04
N PHE A 228 39.57 -8.60 -14.72
CA PHE A 228 38.86 -7.74 -13.76
C PHE A 228 39.32 -6.28 -13.89
N ASP A 229 40.62 -6.03 -14.09
CA ASP A 229 41.14 -4.68 -14.31
C ASP A 229 40.64 -4.08 -15.64
N ALA A 230 40.64 -4.86 -16.72
CA ALA A 230 40.09 -4.44 -18.00
C ALA A 230 38.61 -4.06 -17.89
N PHE A 231 37.80 -4.89 -17.21
CA PHE A 231 36.38 -4.58 -17.01
C PHE A 231 36.16 -3.35 -16.12
N LYS A 232 37.01 -3.13 -15.11
CA LYS A 232 37.00 -1.88 -14.30
C LYS A 232 37.28 -0.66 -15.15
N LYS A 233 38.18 -0.78 -16.13
CA LYS A 233 38.48 0.23 -17.15
C LYS A 233 37.41 0.33 -18.26
N GLN A 234 36.27 -0.35 -18.09
CA GLN A 234 35.16 -0.41 -19.06
C GLN A 234 35.51 -1.06 -20.41
N ILE A 235 36.62 -1.80 -20.49
CA ILE A 235 37.02 -2.55 -21.68
C ILE A 235 36.28 -3.90 -21.66
N ARG A 236 35.24 -4.05 -22.47
CA ARG A 236 34.36 -5.23 -22.49
C ARG A 236 34.53 -6.12 -23.73
N THR A 237 35.38 -5.71 -24.66
CA THR A 237 35.67 -6.39 -25.92
C THR A 237 37.19 -6.45 -26.11
N GLY A 238 37.69 -7.55 -26.68
CA GLY A 238 39.12 -7.77 -26.88
C GLY A 238 39.53 -9.23 -26.71
N TYR A 239 40.81 -9.51 -26.93
CA TYR A 239 41.40 -10.82 -26.67
C TYR A 239 41.82 -10.92 -25.21
N PHE A 240 41.29 -11.93 -24.52
CA PHE A 240 41.65 -12.24 -23.14
C PHE A 240 42.11 -13.70 -23.07
N THR A 241 43.27 -13.94 -22.46
CA THR A 241 43.69 -15.28 -22.08
C THR A 241 43.01 -15.62 -20.76
N LEU A 242 42.29 -16.73 -20.75
CA LEU A 242 41.51 -17.18 -19.61
C LEU A 242 41.95 -18.59 -19.24
N PRO A 243 41.89 -18.96 -17.94
CA PRO A 243 42.15 -20.32 -17.51
C PRO A 243 41.27 -21.29 -18.30
N ASN A 244 41.78 -22.48 -18.61
CA ASN A 244 41.06 -23.49 -19.39
C ASN A 244 39.98 -24.15 -18.51
N ALA A 245 39.00 -23.36 -18.11
CA ALA A 245 37.82 -23.74 -17.36
C ALA A 245 36.62 -23.89 -18.31
N ILE A 246 36.87 -24.13 -19.60
CA ILE A 246 35.82 -24.32 -20.60
C ILE A 246 34.93 -25.43 -20.07
N LEU A 247 33.77 -25.01 -19.57
CA LEU A 247 32.64 -25.87 -19.31
C LEU A 247 32.49 -26.69 -20.58
N THR A 248 32.75 -28.00 -20.51
CA THR A 248 32.35 -28.93 -21.56
C THR A 248 30.85 -28.71 -21.75
N MET A 249 30.50 -27.84 -22.70
CA MET A 249 29.16 -27.76 -23.24
C MET A 249 28.96 -29.12 -23.85
N GLU A 250 28.17 -29.96 -23.17
CA GLU A 250 27.69 -31.19 -23.78
C GLU A 250 27.02 -30.78 -25.09
N THR A 251 27.67 -31.17 -26.17
CA THR A 251 27.05 -31.29 -27.48
C THR A 251 25.99 -32.37 -27.35
N ASN A 252 24.72 -31.96 -27.24
CA ASN A 252 23.55 -32.75 -27.65
C ASN A 252 22.42 -31.79 -28.05
#